data_AF-A0A3M1UKL7-F1
#
_entry.id   AF-A0A3M1UKL7-F1
#
_cell.length_a   1.000
_cell.length_b   1.000
_cell.length_c   1.000
_cell.angle_alpha   90.00
_cell.angle_beta   90.00
_cell.angle_gamma   90.00
#
_symmetry.space_group_name_H-M   'P 1'
#
loop_
_entity.id
_entity.type
_entity.pdbx_description
1 polymer ?
#
loop_
_entity_poly.entity_id
_entity_poly.type
_entity_poly.pdbx_seq_one_letter_code
_entity_poly.pdbx_strand_id
1 'polypeptide(L)'
;MKNKFARLGLLGLLLAMCWCSCSTEPKASGGTPKEIPGKTTADLPVPDFQADTAYAFIEKQLSFGPRVPNTSAHVACANWLEQQLRAYGARIHLQPAEVVAYNGTRLYMQNIIASFQPEKKQRIMLSAHWDTRHIAEADSLRPHEPIPGANDGGSGVGVLLEVARLLGKHPSRVGVDIFLWDAEDYGDP
;
A
#
# COMPACT_ATOMS: atom_id res chain seq x y z
N MET A 1 15.28 -3.30 -69.17
CA MET A 1 14.57 -2.25 -68.39
C MET A 1 13.16 -2.75 -68.07
N LYS A 2 12.99 -3.42 -66.93
CA LYS A 2 12.19 -3.02 -65.75
C LYS A 2 10.66 -3.19 -65.86
N ASN A 3 10.22 -4.40 -65.48
CA ASN A 3 9.15 -4.77 -64.53
C ASN A 3 7.93 -3.84 -64.33
N LYS A 4 6.74 -4.31 -64.74
CA LYS A 4 5.43 -3.90 -64.17
C LYS A 4 4.36 -5.01 -64.15
N PHE A 5 4.71 -6.27 -63.86
CA PHE A 5 3.71 -7.34 -63.70
C PHE A 5 3.66 -7.99 -62.30
N ALA A 6 4.36 -7.43 -61.31
CA ALA A 6 4.38 -7.95 -59.95
C ALA A 6 3.48 -7.15 -58.99
N ARG A 7 2.18 -7.01 -59.29
CA ARG A 7 1.19 -6.45 -58.36
C ARG A 7 -0.23 -6.95 -58.66
N LEU A 8 -0.52 -8.26 -58.52
CA LEU A 8 -1.89 -8.74 -58.28
C LEU A 8 -1.98 -10.25 -57.92
N GLY A 9 -1.04 -10.77 -57.13
CA GLY A 9 -0.97 -12.21 -56.85
C GLY A 9 -0.46 -12.54 -55.44
N LEU A 10 -0.82 -11.72 -54.43
CA LEU A 10 -0.42 -11.97 -53.05
C LEU A 10 -1.56 -11.68 -52.04
N LEU A 11 -2.80 -11.96 -52.45
CA LEU A 11 -3.98 -11.82 -51.59
C LEU A 11 -4.95 -12.99 -51.88
N GLY A 12 -4.50 -14.22 -51.64
CA GLY A 12 -5.31 -15.41 -51.92
C GLY A 12 -4.73 -16.75 -51.45
N LEU A 13 -3.68 -16.75 -50.63
CA LEU A 13 -3.02 -18.00 -50.21
C LEU A 13 -2.60 -18.02 -48.74
N LEU A 14 -3.44 -17.47 -47.84
CA LEU A 14 -3.26 -17.59 -46.38
C LEU A 14 -4.60 -17.80 -45.66
N LEU A 15 -5.55 -18.50 -46.29
CA LEU A 15 -6.84 -18.82 -45.69
C LEU A 15 -7.34 -20.21 -46.06
N ALA A 16 -6.48 -21.22 -45.93
CA ALA A 16 -6.88 -22.62 -45.91
C ALA A 16 -5.68 -23.49 -45.53
N MET A 17 -5.49 -23.76 -44.25
CA MET A 17 -5.10 -25.09 -43.76
C MET A 17 -4.90 -25.08 -42.23
N CYS A 18 -5.30 -26.20 -41.63
CA CYS A 18 -5.03 -26.65 -40.26
C CYS A 18 -6.06 -26.27 -39.18
N TRP A 19 -7.29 -26.76 -39.37
CA TRP A 19 -7.93 -27.54 -38.30
C TRP A 19 -7.15 -28.84 -38.06
N CYS A 20 -7.19 -29.32 -36.82
CA CYS A 20 -6.56 -30.53 -36.27
C CYS A 20 -5.07 -30.40 -35.89
N SER A 21 -4.82 -29.92 -34.67
CA SER A 21 -3.69 -30.41 -33.89
C SER A 21 -4.08 -30.49 -32.41
N CYS A 22 -4.64 -31.62 -32.04
CA CYS A 22 -4.75 -32.08 -30.67
C CYS A 22 -4.41 -33.57 -30.69
N SER A 23 -3.14 -33.91 -30.45
CA SER A 23 -2.76 -35.24 -29.95
C SER A 23 -1.28 -35.31 -29.55
N THR A 24 -1.12 -35.64 -28.27
CA THR A 24 -0.02 -36.35 -27.60
C THR A 24 1.34 -35.66 -27.44
N GLU A 25 1.57 -35.14 -26.23
CA GLU A 25 2.91 -34.82 -25.72
C GLU A 25 3.78 -36.08 -25.59
N PRO A 26 5.09 -35.99 -25.89
CA PRO A 26 6.03 -37.05 -25.60
C PRO A 26 6.26 -37.16 -24.09
N LYS A 27 6.20 -38.38 -23.55
CA LYS A 27 6.56 -38.69 -22.15
C LYS A 27 7.98 -38.17 -21.87
N ALA A 28 8.07 -37.18 -20.98
CA ALA A 28 9.34 -36.76 -20.40
C ALA A 28 9.94 -37.93 -19.62
N SER A 29 11.10 -38.39 -20.09
CA SER A 29 12.02 -39.27 -19.38
C SER A 29 12.36 -38.66 -18.02
N GLY A 30 12.24 -39.46 -16.95
CA GLY A 30 12.55 -39.09 -15.58
C GLY A 30 13.98 -38.59 -15.43
N GLY A 31 14.12 -37.27 -15.34
CA GLY A 31 15.27 -36.62 -14.74
C GLY A 31 14.81 -36.07 -13.38
N THR A 32 15.46 -36.52 -12.31
CA THR A 32 15.36 -35.90 -10.98
C THR A 32 15.45 -34.37 -11.11
N PRO A 33 14.54 -33.59 -10.49
CA PRO A 33 14.70 -32.14 -10.42
C PRO A 33 16.07 -31.85 -9.83
N LYS A 34 16.92 -31.13 -10.58
CA LYS A 34 18.12 -30.52 -10.01
C LYS A 34 17.63 -29.52 -8.97
N GLU A 35 17.75 -29.87 -7.69
CA GLU A 35 17.68 -28.90 -6.61
C GLU A 35 18.68 -27.79 -6.94
N ILE A 36 18.15 -26.61 -7.26
CA ILE A 36 18.93 -25.38 -7.19
C ILE A 36 19.25 -25.23 -5.71
N PRO A 37 20.53 -25.26 -5.29
CA PRO A 37 20.86 -25.09 -3.88
C PRO A 37 20.25 -23.77 -3.43
N GLY A 38 19.22 -23.85 -2.59
CA GLY A 38 18.58 -22.70 -1.99
C GLY A 38 19.68 -21.92 -1.30
N LYS A 39 19.98 -20.73 -1.84
CA LYS A 39 20.91 -19.80 -1.22
C LYS A 39 20.35 -19.53 0.16
N THR A 40 20.92 -20.15 1.18
CA THR A 40 20.53 -20.01 2.57
C THR A 40 20.71 -18.54 2.91
N THR A 41 19.62 -17.79 2.79
CA THR A 41 19.59 -16.41 3.24
C THR A 41 19.75 -16.50 4.74
N ALA A 42 20.93 -16.18 5.29
CA ALA A 42 21.17 -16.21 6.73
C ALA A 42 19.93 -15.72 7.49
N ASP A 43 19.32 -16.49 8.39
CA ASP A 43 18.06 -16.06 9.00
C ASP A 43 18.31 -14.77 9.79
N LEU A 44 17.83 -13.64 9.26
CA LEU A 44 17.72 -12.45 10.10
C LEU A 44 16.65 -12.78 11.13
N PRO A 45 16.92 -12.60 12.44
CA PRO A 45 15.90 -12.84 13.45
C PRO A 45 14.73 -11.91 13.16
N VAL A 46 13.54 -12.49 13.02
CA VAL A 46 12.29 -11.74 12.90
C VAL A 46 11.96 -11.21 14.30
N PRO A 47 11.90 -9.88 14.51
CA PRO A 47 11.56 -9.33 15.82
C PRO A 47 10.12 -9.69 16.21
N ASP A 48 9.88 -9.89 17.50
CA ASP A 48 8.53 -10.11 18.02
C ASP A 48 7.69 -8.83 17.92
N PHE A 49 6.47 -8.98 17.42
CA PHE A 49 5.50 -7.90 17.34
C PHE A 49 4.78 -7.73 18.68
N GLN A 50 4.80 -6.52 19.23
CA GLN A 50 4.14 -6.23 20.51
C GLN A 50 2.72 -5.70 20.28
N ALA A 51 1.73 -6.58 20.44
CA ALA A 51 0.31 -6.24 20.28
C ALA A 51 -0.17 -5.12 21.21
N ASP A 52 0.29 -5.11 22.47
CA ASP A 52 -0.06 -4.06 23.45
C ASP A 52 0.45 -2.68 23.00
N THR A 53 1.63 -2.63 22.40
CA THR A 53 2.20 -1.38 21.87
C THR A 53 1.39 -0.89 20.66
N ALA A 54 1.03 -1.80 19.75
CA ALA A 54 0.19 -1.46 18.60
C ALA A 54 -1.20 -0.97 19.05
N TYR A 55 -1.80 -1.61 20.05
CA TYR A 55 -3.08 -1.20 20.62
C TYR A 55 -2.99 0.19 21.24
N ALA A 56 -1.95 0.49 22.01
CA ALA A 56 -1.72 1.82 22.58
C ALA A 56 -1.58 2.91 21.49
N PHE A 57 -1.05 2.58 20.31
CA PHE A 57 -1.05 3.53 19.18
C PHE A 57 -2.45 3.77 18.60
N ILE A 58 -3.34 2.78 18.60
CA ILE A 58 -4.74 2.96 18.22
C ILE A 58 -5.42 3.89 19.23
N GLU A 59 -5.28 3.61 20.52
CA GLU A 59 -5.83 4.46 21.58
C GLU A 59 -5.31 5.90 21.49
N LYS A 60 -4.02 6.06 21.17
CA LYS A 60 -3.43 7.39 21.03
C LYS A 60 -4.05 8.17 19.87
N GLN A 61 -4.32 7.53 18.74
CA GLN A 61 -5.02 8.17 17.61
C GLN A 61 -6.45 8.58 18.02
N LEU A 62 -7.18 7.69 18.70
CA LEU A 62 -8.52 7.97 19.20
C LEU A 62 -8.56 9.14 20.20
N SER A 63 -7.48 9.34 20.97
CA SER A 63 -7.39 10.42 21.95
C SER A 63 -7.44 11.83 21.34
N PHE A 64 -7.19 11.97 20.03
CA PHE A 64 -7.33 13.26 19.33
C PHE A 64 -8.79 13.56 18.94
N GLY A 65 -9.66 12.56 18.92
CA GLY A 65 -10.98 12.60 18.29
C GLY A 65 -10.97 12.13 16.83
N PRO A 66 -12.12 12.19 16.12
CA PRO A 66 -12.20 11.87 14.70
C PRO A 66 -11.18 12.68 13.89
N ARG A 67 -10.38 12.00 13.07
CA ARG A 67 -9.35 12.61 12.22
C ARG A 67 -9.94 12.98 10.85
N VAL A 68 -11.04 13.74 10.86
CA VAL A 68 -11.64 14.23 9.62
C VAL A 68 -10.74 15.33 9.05
N PRO A 69 -10.41 15.31 7.74
CA PRO A 69 -9.63 16.37 7.12
C PRO A 69 -10.15 17.78 7.45
N ASN A 70 -9.24 18.75 7.54
CA ASN A 70 -9.50 20.15 7.94
C ASN A 70 -9.85 20.39 9.42
N THR A 71 -9.88 19.35 10.27
CA THR A 71 -10.11 19.51 11.71
C THR A 71 -8.81 19.65 12.51
N SER A 72 -8.90 20.22 13.72
CA SER A 72 -7.74 20.29 14.63
C SER A 72 -7.25 18.91 15.08
N ALA A 73 -8.16 17.94 15.22
CA ALA A 73 -7.86 16.55 15.56
C ALA A 73 -7.00 15.87 14.48
N HIS A 74 -7.37 16.07 13.21
CA HIS A 74 -6.61 15.61 12.04
C HIS A 74 -5.20 16.20 12.01
N VAL A 75 -5.07 17.52 12.14
CA VAL A 75 -3.75 18.21 12.19
C VAL A 75 -2.90 17.72 13.36
N ALA A 76 -3.49 17.60 14.56
CA ALA A 76 -2.79 17.13 15.75
C ALA A 76 -2.31 15.68 15.60
N CYS A 77 -3.15 14.81 15.03
CA CYS A 77 -2.80 13.41 14.77
C CYS A 77 -1.69 13.30 13.70
N ALA A 78 -1.77 14.06 12.59
CA ALA A 78 -0.72 14.08 11.57
C ALA A 78 0.65 14.46 12.16
N ASN A 79 0.68 15.52 12.97
CA ASN A 79 1.90 15.96 13.65
C ASN A 79 2.47 14.88 14.57
N TRP A 80 1.59 14.18 15.31
CA TRP A 80 2.00 13.07 16.16
C TRP A 80 2.55 11.90 15.35
N LEU A 81 1.87 11.49 14.28
CA LEU A 81 2.31 10.41 13.39
C LEU A 81 3.69 10.68 12.80
N GLU A 82 3.91 11.89 12.28
CA GLU A 82 5.21 12.32 11.78
C GLU A 82 6.28 12.21 12.87
N GLN A 83 6.02 12.76 14.06
CA GLN A 83 6.98 12.77 15.17
C GLN A 83 7.35 11.36 15.61
N GLN A 84 6.35 10.46 15.73
CA GLN A 84 6.59 9.07 16.11
C GLN A 84 7.43 8.32 15.08
N LEU A 85 7.07 8.42 13.79
CA LEU A 85 7.83 7.76 12.72
C LEU A 85 9.26 8.28 12.64
N ARG A 86 9.46 9.59 12.81
CA ARG A 86 10.78 10.21 12.87
C ARG A 86 11.57 9.73 14.09
N ALA A 87 10.94 9.60 15.25
CA ALA A 87 11.56 9.08 16.47
C ALA A 87 12.01 7.62 16.34
N TYR A 88 11.36 6.84 15.47
CA TYR A 88 11.78 5.49 15.12
C TYR A 88 12.88 5.44 14.05
N GLY A 89 13.39 6.58 13.59
CA GLY A 89 14.51 6.66 12.67
C GLY A 89 14.11 6.64 11.19
N ALA A 90 12.83 6.82 10.87
CA ALA A 90 12.40 6.98 9.49
C ALA A 90 12.87 8.31 8.89
N ARG A 91 13.23 8.28 7.60
CA ARG A 91 13.29 9.50 6.79
C ARG A 91 11.87 9.85 6.35
N ILE A 92 11.37 10.98 6.83
CA ILE A 92 10.01 11.45 6.52
C ILE A 92 9.97 12.24 5.21
N HIS A 93 8.96 11.96 4.40
CA HIS A 93 8.49 12.80 3.31
C HIS A 93 7.00 13.08 3.51
N LEU A 94 6.66 14.34 3.73
CA LEU A 94 5.27 14.80 3.77
C LEU A 94 4.85 15.19 2.37
N GLN A 95 3.67 14.76 1.96
CA GLN A 95 3.06 15.13 0.68
C GLN A 95 1.71 15.81 0.96
N PRO A 96 1.72 17.14 1.23
CA PRO A 96 0.50 17.91 1.35
C PRO A 96 -0.14 18.12 -0.03
N ALA A 97 -1.48 18.10 -0.08
CA ALA A 97 -2.24 18.39 -1.27
C ALA A 97 -3.58 19.05 -0.92
N GLU A 98 -4.10 19.85 -1.85
CA GLU A 98 -5.49 20.27 -1.83
C GLU A 98 -6.27 19.42 -2.83
N VAL A 99 -7.30 18.71 -2.35
CA VAL A 99 -8.17 17.88 -3.19
C VAL A 99 -9.62 18.32 -3.03
N VAL A 100 -10.44 18.07 -4.05
CA VAL A 100 -11.88 18.42 -4.02
C VAL A 100 -12.68 17.15 -3.84
N ALA A 101 -13.44 17.07 -2.75
CA ALA A 101 -14.31 15.95 -2.42
C ALA A 101 -15.57 15.92 -3.31
N TYR A 102 -16.34 14.82 -3.21
CA TYR A 102 -17.55 14.59 -4.00
C TYR A 102 -18.60 15.73 -3.88
N ASN A 103 -18.67 16.37 -2.72
CA ASN A 103 -19.60 17.46 -2.40
C ASN A 103 -19.03 18.86 -2.68
N GLY A 104 -17.87 18.97 -3.34
CA GLY A 104 -17.20 20.24 -3.64
C GLY A 104 -16.37 20.83 -2.49
N THR A 105 -16.32 20.17 -1.32
CA THR A 105 -15.45 20.58 -0.21
C THR A 105 -13.98 20.47 -0.62
N ARG A 106 -13.20 21.51 -0.34
CA ARG A 106 -11.72 21.47 -0.46
C ARG A 106 -11.14 20.82 0.79
N LEU A 107 -10.43 19.71 0.63
CA LEU A 107 -9.73 19.02 1.70
C LEU A 107 -8.24 19.34 1.62
N TYR A 108 -7.67 19.79 2.72
CA TYR A 108 -6.23 19.99 2.91
C TYR A 108 -5.66 18.71 3.50
N MET A 109 -5.29 17.78 2.63
CA MET A 109 -4.77 16.47 3.00
C MET A 109 -3.24 16.47 3.12
N GLN A 110 -2.70 15.50 3.86
CA GLN A 110 -1.28 15.24 4.00
C GLN A 110 -1.01 13.74 4.07
N ASN A 111 -0.52 13.17 2.97
CA ASN A 111 0.08 11.84 3.02
C ASN A 111 1.40 11.90 3.80
N ILE A 112 1.64 10.89 4.65
CA ILE A 112 2.86 10.77 5.44
C ILE A 112 3.63 9.54 4.97
N ILE A 113 4.81 9.75 4.39
CA ILE A 113 5.68 8.67 3.91
C ILE A 113 6.90 8.57 4.81
N ALA A 114 7.10 7.39 5.41
CA ALA A 114 8.21 7.07 6.29
C ALA A 114 9.10 5.99 5.70
N SER A 115 10.30 6.38 5.26
CA SER A 115 11.28 5.50 4.62
C SER A 115 12.33 5.00 5.60
N PHE A 116 12.45 3.68 5.71
CA PHE A 116 13.51 2.97 6.42
C PHE A 116 14.52 2.41 5.42
N GLN A 117 15.82 2.54 5.73
CA GLN A 117 16.93 2.17 4.86
C GLN A 117 16.73 2.68 3.40
N PRO A 118 16.56 4.00 3.20
CA PRO A 118 16.22 4.60 1.91
C PRO A 118 17.26 4.36 0.80
N GLU A 119 18.51 4.06 1.17
CA GLU A 119 19.61 3.73 0.25
C GLU A 119 19.45 2.38 -0.47
N LYS A 120 18.57 1.51 0.01
CA LYS A 120 18.36 0.18 -0.56
C LYS A 120 17.45 0.21 -1.78
N LYS A 121 17.89 -0.47 -2.84
CA LYS A 121 17.19 -0.51 -4.14
C LYS A 121 15.98 -1.45 -4.17
N GLN A 122 16.06 -2.59 -3.50
CA GLN A 122 14.90 -3.48 -3.32
C GLN A 122 14.09 -2.97 -2.14
N ARG A 123 12.79 -2.73 -2.36
CA ARG A 123 11.93 -2.06 -1.39
C ARG A 123 10.57 -2.74 -1.28
N ILE A 124 9.96 -2.65 -0.11
CA ILE A 124 8.58 -3.07 0.16
C ILE A 124 7.80 -1.84 0.61
N MET A 125 6.60 -1.66 0.06
CA MET A 125 5.64 -0.66 0.52
C MET A 125 4.63 -1.32 1.46
N LEU A 126 4.45 -0.74 2.63
CA LEU A 126 3.36 -1.04 3.55
C LEU A 126 2.49 0.20 3.69
N SER A 127 1.17 0.05 3.73
CA SER A 127 0.31 1.23 3.79
C SER A 127 -0.99 1.02 4.55
N ALA A 128 -1.50 2.10 5.10
CA ALA A 128 -2.83 2.23 5.68
C ALA A 128 -3.33 3.65 5.41
N HIS A 129 -4.65 3.87 5.42
CA HIS A 129 -5.20 5.22 5.53
C HIS A 129 -5.25 5.63 7.01
N TRP A 130 -5.24 6.93 7.32
CA TRP A 130 -5.19 7.42 8.71
C TRP A 130 -6.32 8.40 9.08
N ASP A 131 -6.99 8.97 8.09
CA ASP A 131 -8.18 9.81 8.30
C ASP A 131 -9.35 9.00 8.85
N THR A 132 -10.47 9.68 9.13
CA THR A 132 -11.73 9.05 9.54
C THR A 132 -12.87 9.61 8.74
N ARG A 133 -13.88 8.76 8.48
CA ARG A 133 -15.16 9.20 7.96
C ARG A 133 -15.74 10.40 8.69
N HIS A 134 -16.13 11.38 7.89
CA HIS A 134 -16.80 12.59 8.33
C HIS A 134 -18.27 12.38 8.71
N ILE A 135 -18.82 11.20 8.41
CA ILE A 135 -20.22 10.85 8.60
C ILE A 135 -20.36 9.36 8.96
N ALA A 136 -21.38 9.01 9.73
CA ALA A 136 -21.66 7.66 10.19
C ALA A 136 -22.98 7.17 9.59
N GLU A 137 -23.12 7.17 8.27
CA GLU A 137 -24.38 6.97 7.56
C GLU A 137 -25.11 5.64 7.86
N ALA A 138 -24.36 4.63 8.35
CA ALA A 138 -24.92 3.35 8.79
C ALA A 138 -25.47 3.36 10.23
N ASP A 139 -25.21 4.42 11.02
CA ASP A 139 -25.67 4.56 12.40
C ASP A 139 -27.11 5.08 12.46
N SER A 140 -28.01 4.34 13.10
CA SER A 140 -29.44 4.69 13.21
C SER A 140 -29.74 5.88 14.13
N LEU A 141 -28.84 6.22 15.04
CA LEU A 141 -29.05 7.25 16.06
C LEU A 141 -28.28 8.54 15.76
N ARG A 142 -27.08 8.41 15.18
CA ARG A 142 -26.15 9.52 14.93
C ARG A 142 -25.60 9.49 13.50
N PRO A 143 -26.45 9.45 12.46
CA PRO A 143 -26.04 9.22 11.07
C PRO A 143 -25.22 10.35 10.46
N HIS A 144 -25.14 11.52 11.10
CA HIS A 144 -24.47 12.71 10.61
C HIS A 144 -23.21 13.07 11.42
N GLU A 145 -22.83 12.25 12.39
CA GLU A 145 -21.62 12.47 13.20
C GLU A 145 -20.40 11.78 12.56
N PRO A 146 -19.19 12.35 12.69
CA PRO A 146 -17.96 11.64 12.32
C PRO A 146 -17.74 10.38 13.17
N ILE A 147 -17.13 9.35 12.57
CA ILE A 147 -16.78 8.13 13.29
C ILE A 147 -15.43 8.28 14.00
N PRO A 148 -15.21 7.59 15.15
CA PRO A 148 -13.91 7.58 15.80
C PRO A 148 -12.80 6.91 14.97
N GLY A 149 -13.15 5.98 14.08
CA GLY A 149 -12.21 5.27 13.19
C GLY A 149 -11.15 4.45 13.93
N ALA A 150 -11.55 3.68 14.94
CA ALA A 150 -10.63 2.82 15.70
C ALA A 150 -10.10 1.67 14.84
N ASN A 151 -11.02 0.96 14.18
CA ASN A 151 -10.70 -0.11 13.26
C ASN A 151 -10.43 0.44 11.85
N ASP A 152 -11.31 1.31 11.38
CA ASP A 152 -11.22 1.98 10.09
C ASP A 152 -10.26 3.17 10.17
N GLY A 153 -9.07 3.03 9.60
CA GLY A 153 -7.92 3.91 9.78
C GLY A 153 -7.01 3.51 10.95
N GLY A 154 -7.49 3.64 12.20
CA GLY A 154 -6.65 3.56 13.39
C GLY A 154 -5.85 2.25 13.53
N SER A 155 -6.47 1.11 13.21
CA SER A 155 -5.88 -0.22 13.39
C SER A 155 -4.69 -0.47 12.47
N GLY A 156 -4.83 -0.16 11.18
CA GLY A 156 -3.77 -0.32 10.19
C GLY A 156 -2.57 0.56 10.56
N VAL A 157 -2.83 1.83 10.90
CA VAL A 157 -1.78 2.75 11.36
C VAL A 157 -1.10 2.24 12.63
N GLY A 158 -1.85 1.74 13.60
CA GLY A 158 -1.30 1.20 14.86
C GLY A 158 -0.35 0.03 14.64
N VAL A 159 -0.72 -0.91 13.76
CA VAL A 159 0.15 -2.02 13.35
C VAL A 159 1.41 -1.49 12.66
N LEU A 160 1.27 -0.55 11.72
CA LEU A 160 2.41 -0.01 10.98
C LEU A 160 3.36 0.81 11.87
N LEU A 161 2.86 1.48 12.90
CA LEU A 161 3.69 2.17 13.90
C LEU A 161 4.52 1.21 14.74
N GLU A 162 3.98 0.05 15.11
CA GLU A 162 4.76 -0.99 15.80
C GLU A 162 5.80 -1.61 14.86
N VAL A 163 5.44 -1.87 13.60
CA VAL A 163 6.41 -2.30 12.57
C VAL A 163 7.52 -1.25 12.40
N ALA A 164 7.18 0.05 12.34
CA ALA A 164 8.14 1.15 12.26
C ALA A 164 9.10 1.16 13.46
N ARG A 165 8.56 0.97 14.67
CA ARG A 165 9.36 0.88 15.91
C ARG A 165 10.36 -0.27 15.86
N LEU A 166 9.95 -1.41 15.29
CA LEU A 166 10.83 -2.58 15.12
C LEU A 166 11.87 -2.34 14.03
N LEU A 167 11.51 -1.76 12.88
CA LEU A 167 12.43 -1.42 11.79
C LEU A 167 13.54 -0.44 12.23
N GLY A 168 13.23 0.47 13.16
CA GLY A 168 14.21 1.37 13.76
C GLY A 168 15.26 0.68 14.62
N LYS A 169 14.90 -0.43 15.27
CA LYS A 169 15.78 -1.22 16.15
C LYS A 169 16.47 -2.38 15.42
N HIS A 170 15.80 -2.93 14.40
CA HIS A 170 16.20 -4.13 13.69
C HIS A 170 16.17 -3.83 12.18
N PRO A 171 17.29 -3.38 11.59
CA PRO A 171 17.35 -3.09 10.16
C PRO A 171 17.00 -4.31 9.32
N SER A 172 16.09 -4.13 8.36
CA SER A 172 15.65 -5.21 7.48
C SER A 172 16.64 -5.43 6.32
N ARG A 173 16.46 -6.45 5.47
CA ARG A 173 17.29 -6.69 4.27
C ARG A 173 17.02 -5.71 3.14
N VAL A 174 15.76 -5.37 2.95
CA VAL A 174 15.26 -4.46 1.93
C VAL A 174 15.07 -3.06 2.52
N GLY A 175 14.78 -2.07 1.68
CA GLY A 175 14.18 -0.84 2.17
C GLY A 175 12.71 -1.07 2.48
N VAL A 176 12.15 -0.35 3.45
CA VAL A 176 10.72 -0.39 3.73
C VAL A 176 10.20 1.03 3.73
N ASP A 177 9.10 1.26 3.02
CA ASP A 177 8.39 2.53 3.02
C ASP A 177 7.00 2.33 3.59
N ILE A 178 6.68 3.06 4.65
CA ILE A 178 5.34 3.11 5.25
C ILE A 178 4.62 4.33 4.70
N PHE A 179 3.49 4.11 4.04
CA PHE A 179 2.65 5.16 3.49
C PHE A 179 1.36 5.24 4.31
N LEU A 180 1.14 6.40 4.95
CA LEU A 180 -0.12 6.71 5.58
C LEU A 180 -0.89 7.65 4.64
N TRP A 181 -1.94 7.11 4.02
CA TRP A 181 -2.79 7.81 3.06
C TRP A 181 -3.83 8.66 3.78
N ASP A 182 -4.07 9.86 3.30
CA ASP A 182 -5.06 10.78 3.83
C ASP A 182 -6.23 10.96 2.85
N ALA A 183 -7.35 11.44 3.38
CA ALA A 183 -8.61 11.66 2.66
C ALA A 183 -9.16 10.42 1.92
N GLU A 184 -8.88 9.22 2.43
CA GLU A 184 -9.39 7.98 1.86
C GLU A 184 -10.90 7.85 2.09
N ASP A 185 -11.37 8.24 3.29
CA ASP A 185 -12.73 7.96 3.76
C ASP A 185 -13.65 9.19 3.65
N TYR A 186 -13.42 10.01 2.62
CA TYR A 186 -14.24 11.18 2.26
C TYR A 186 -14.98 10.95 0.93
N GLY A 187 -15.32 9.68 0.64
CA GLY A 187 -16.17 9.31 -0.49
C GLY A 187 -17.64 9.72 -0.30
N ASP A 188 -18.41 9.61 -1.38
CA ASP A 188 -19.86 9.78 -1.36
C ASP A 188 -20.52 8.69 -0.47
N PRO A 189 -21.46 9.03 0.43
CA PRO A 189 -22.20 8.08 1.27
C PRO A 189 -23.11 7.10 0.52
#